data_AF-A0A426XF25-F1
#
_entry.id   AF-A0A426XF25-F1
#
_cell.length_a   1.000
_cell.length_b   1.000
_cell.length_c   1.000
_cell.angle_alpha   90.00
_cell.angle_beta   90.00
_cell.angle_gamma   90.00
#
_symmetry.space_group_name_H-M   'P 1'
#
loop_
_entity.id
_entity.type
_entity.pdbx_description
1 polymer ?
#
loop_
_entity_poly.entity_id
_entity_poly.type
_entity_poly.pdbx_seq_one_letter_code
_entity_poly.pdbx_strand_id
1 'polypeptide(L)' 'MRKGLWSPEEDEKLYNHIIRYGVGCWSSVPKLAGLQRCGKSCRLRWINYLRPDLKRGSFSQNEEDLIISLHAILGNR' A
#
# COMPACT_ATOMS: atom_id res chain seq x y z
N MET A 1 -11.33 -7.47 -15.74
CA MET A 1 -10.96 -8.77 -15.16
C MET A 1 -10.64 -8.59 -13.68
N ARG A 2 -11.35 -9.29 -12.78
CA ARG A 2 -10.94 -9.42 -11.38
C ARG A 2 -9.79 -10.42 -11.34
N LYS A 3 -8.58 -9.95 -11.04
CA LYS A 3 -7.47 -10.86 -10.79
C LYS A 3 -7.56 -11.41 -9.38
N GLY A 4 -7.13 -12.66 -9.20
CA GLY A 4 -7.10 -13.33 -7.90
C GLY A 4 -6.14 -12.68 -6.91
N LEU A 5 -5.86 -13.41 -5.84
CA LEU A 5 -4.91 -13.00 -4.80
C LEU A 5 -3.54 -12.66 -5.40
N TRP A 6 -2.77 -11.82 -4.70
CA TRP A 6 -1.38 -11.55 -5.06
C TRP A 6 -0.53 -12.77 -4.72
N SER A 7 0.26 -13.23 -5.69
CA SER A 7 1.26 -14.25 -5.42
C SER A 7 2.53 -13.63 -4.80
N PRO A 8 3.36 -14.41 -4.08
CA PRO A 8 4.63 -13.92 -3.55
C PRO A 8 5.55 -13.34 -4.63
N GLU A 9 5.55 -13.92 -5.83
CA GLU A 9 6.36 -13.44 -6.96
C GLU A 9 5.87 -12.10 -7.50
N GLU A 10 4.54 -11.88 -7.50
CA GLU A 10 3.99 -10.56 -7.85
C GLU A 10 4.37 -9.51 -6.81
N ASP A 11 4.31 -9.87 -5.52
CA ASP A 11 4.70 -8.99 -4.42
C ASP A 11 6.19 -8.63 -4.51
N GLU A 12 7.06 -9.61 -4.74
CA GLU A 12 8.50 -9.38 -4.88
C GLU A 12 8.82 -8.45 -6.05
N LYS A 13 8.18 -8.65 -7.22
CA LYS A 13 8.34 -7.76 -8.37
C LYS A 13 7.92 -6.33 -8.06
N LEU A 14 6.76 -6.16 -7.41
CA LEU A 14 6.27 -4.84 -7.02
C LEU A 14 7.21 -4.18 -6.02
N TYR A 15 7.64 -4.94 -5.01
CA TYR A 15 8.52 -4.47 -3.96
C TYR A 15 9.88 -4.02 -4.52
N ASN A 16 10.55 -4.89 -5.28
CA ASN A 16 11.86 -4.60 -5.86
C ASN A 16 11.81 -3.40 -6.81
N HIS A 17 10.74 -3.27 -7.61
CA HIS A 17 10.56 -2.11 -8.48
C HIS A 17 10.46 -0.81 -7.66
N ILE A 18 9.62 -0.77 -6.62
CA ILE A 18 9.41 0.45 -5.83
C ILE A 18 10.63 0.79 -4.97
N ILE A 19 11.30 -0.20 -4.39
CA ILE A 19 12.54 0.06 -3.63
C ILE A 19 13.64 0.62 -4.54
N ARG A 20 13.74 0.13 -5.79
CA ARG A 20 14.79 0.56 -6.72
C ARG A 20 14.51 1.91 -7.38
N TYR A 21 13.26 2.20 -7.73
CA TYR A 21 12.90 3.37 -8.54
C TYR A 21 12.03 4.39 -7.81
N GLY A 22 11.61 4.09 -6.58
CA GLY A 22 10.66 4.91 -5.82
C GLY A 22 9.20 4.73 -6.29
N VAL A 23 8.31 5.44 -5.61
CA VAL A 23 6.89 5.49 -5.99
C VAL A 23 6.71 6.56 -7.08
N GLY A 24 6.61 6.11 -8.33
CA GLY A 24 6.27 6.97 -9.48
C GLY A 24 4.77 7.00 -9.78
N CYS A 25 4.43 7.18 -11.06
CA CYS A 25 3.05 7.12 -11.52
C CYS A 25 2.51 5.68 -11.49
N TRP A 26 1.51 5.42 -10.65
CA TRP A 26 0.95 4.06 -10.49
C TRP A 26 0.43 3.43 -11.77
N SER A 27 0.02 4.21 -12.78
CA SER A 27 -0.45 3.67 -14.06
C SER A 27 0.66 2.99 -14.86
N SER A 28 1.93 3.40 -14.71
CA SER A 28 3.07 2.81 -15.42
C SER A 28 3.72 1.66 -14.64
N VAL A 29 3.62 1.66 -13.31
CA VAL A 29 4.24 0.66 -12.42
C VAL A 29 3.98 -0.79 -12.86
N PRO A 30 2.76 -1.24 -13.20
CA PRO A 30 2.56 -2.64 -13.56
C PRO A 30 3.37 -3.06 -14.78
N LYS A 31 3.39 -2.22 -15.83
CA LYS A 31 4.16 -2.50 -17.05
C LYS A 31 5.66 -2.52 -16.75
N LEU A 32 6.15 -1.54 -15.98
CA LEU A 32 7.58 -1.42 -15.64
C LEU A 32 8.08 -2.51 -14.68
N ALA A 33 7.23 -2.99 -13.78
CA ALA A 33 7.52 -4.08 -12.85
C ALA A 33 7.29 -5.48 -13.45
N GLY A 34 6.84 -5.57 -14.71
CA GLY A 34 6.53 -6.86 -15.35
C GLY A 34 5.32 -7.57 -14.71
N LEU A 35 4.37 -6.80 -14.21
CA LEU A 35 3.15 -7.26 -13.56
C LEU A 35 1.97 -7.14 -14.50
N GLN A 36 1.15 -8.18 -14.52
CA GLN A 36 -0.11 -8.18 -15.25
C GLN A 36 -1.23 -7.64 -14.35
N ARG A 37 -1.03 -6.50 -13.68
CA ARG A 37 -1.99 -5.87 -12.76
C ARG A 37 -2.34 -4.47 -13.26
N CYS A 38 -3.39 -3.85 -12.72
CA CYS A 38 -3.66 -2.43 -12.98
C CYS A 38 -2.98 -1.55 -11.93
N GLY A 39 -2.72 -0.29 -12.27
CA GLY A 39 -2.02 0.64 -11.37
C GLY A 39 -2.69 0.82 -10.01
N LYS A 40 -4.04 0.88 -9.98
CA LYS A 40 -4.82 0.93 -8.74
C LYS A 40 -4.55 -0.30 -7.85
N SER A 41 -4.44 -1.49 -8.44
CA SER A 41 -4.16 -2.72 -7.69
C SER A 41 -2.75 -2.70 -7.10
N CYS A 42 -1.73 -2.28 -7.87
CA CYS A 42 -0.36 -2.12 -7.38
C CYS A 42 -0.29 -1.09 -6.23
N ARG A 43 -0.96 0.07 -6.39
CA ARG A 43 -1.02 1.11 -5.35
C ARG A 43 -1.57 0.55 -4.03
N LEU A 44 -2.73 -0.10 -4.10
CA LEU A 44 -3.37 -0.66 -2.91
C LEU A 44 -2.52 -1.76 -2.29
N ARG A 45 -1.88 -2.62 -3.10
CA ARG A 45 -1.02 -3.68 -2.59
C ARG A 45 0.18 -3.11 -1.84
N TRP A 46 0.84 -2.11 -2.42
CA TRP A 46 1.98 -1.45 -1.78
C TRP A 46 1.58 -0.81 -0.46
N ILE A 47 0.60 0.11 -0.49
CA ILE A 47 0.23 0.93 0.67
C ILE A 47 -0.28 0.08 1.83
N ASN A 48 -1.08 -0.96 1.54
CA ASN A 48 -1.78 -1.72 2.57
C ASN A 48 -1.02 -2.97 3.04
N TYR A 49 0.02 -3.40 2.31
CA TYR A 49 0.70 -4.67 2.63
C TYR A 49 2.21 -4.62 2.51
N LEU A 50 2.79 -4.07 1.45
CA LEU A 50 4.23 -4.24 1.18
C LEU A 50 5.13 -3.12 1.70
N ARG A 51 4.56 -1.95 2.03
CA ARG A 51 5.33 -0.79 2.48
C ARG A 51 6.07 -1.13 3.81
N PRO A 52 7.40 -0.97 3.92
CA PRO A 52 8.17 -1.42 5.09
C PRO A 52 7.82 -0.74 6.42
N ASP A 53 7.41 0.53 6.36
CA ASP A 53 7.01 1.35 7.52
C ASP A 53 5.53 1.17 7.90
N LEU A 54 4.81 0.26 7.24
CA LEU A 54 3.45 -0.07 7.62
C LEU A 54 3.44 -0.86 8.94
N LYS A 55 3.06 -0.18 10.03
CA LYS A 55 2.79 -0.83 11.30
C LYS A 55 1.59 -1.78 11.17
N ARG A 56 1.78 -3.03 11.60
CA ARG A 56 0.71 -4.04 11.69
C ARG A 56 0.48 -4.40 13.15
N GLY A 57 -0.77 -4.49 13.55
CA GLY A 57 -1.18 -4.81 14.91
C GLY A 57 -2.16 -3.80 15.47
N SER A 58 -2.45 -3.93 16.76
CA SER A 58 -3.30 -2.99 17.48
C SER A 58 -2.60 -1.64 17.67
N PHE A 59 -3.40 -0.59 17.79
CA PHE A 59 -2.90 0.71 18.20
C PHE A 59 -2.49 0.67 19.67
N SER A 60 -1.50 1.49 20.03
CA SER A 60 -1.23 1.80 21.43
C SER A 60 -2.29 2.75 21.99
N GLN A 61 -2.48 2.79 23.31
CA GLN A 61 -3.44 3.70 23.95
C GLN A 61 -3.24 5.16 23.50
N ASN A 62 -1.99 5.62 23.44
CA ASN A 62 -1.68 6.96 22.98
C ASN A 62 -2.08 7.20 21.51
N GLU A 63 -1.91 6.20 20.63
CA GLU A 63 -2.36 6.28 19.24
C GLU A 63 -3.88 6.32 19.15
N GLU A 64 -4.58 5.52 19.96
CA GLU A 64 -6.05 5.52 20.03
C GLU A 64 -6.60 6.87 20.52
N ASP A 65 -6.06 7.40 21.61
CA ASP A 65 -6.45 8.70 22.16
C ASP A 65 -6.23 9.82 21.14
N LEU A 66 -5.10 9.76 20.41
CA LEU A 66 -4.81 10.70 19.34
C LEU A 66 -5.82 10.57 18.19
N ILE A 67 -6.14 9.35 17.74
CA ILE A 67 -7.13 9.11 16.70
C ILE A 67 -8.49 9.70 17.10
N ILE A 68 -8.96 9.44 18.33
CA ILE A 68 -10.24 9.95 18.83
C ILE A 68 -10.22 11.48 18.86
N SER A 69 -9.15 12.08 19.40
CA SER A 69 -9.03 13.55 19.49
C SER A 69 -9.04 14.22 18.11
N LEU A 70 -8.29 13.67 17.15
CA LEU A 70 -8.24 14.19 15.79
C LEU A 70 -9.57 14.02 15.06
N HIS A 71 -10.26 12.89 15.27
CA HIS A 71 -11.58 12.65 14.70
C HIS A 71 -12.62 13.65 15.23
N ALA A 72 -12.61 13.93 16.53
CA ALA A 72 -13.51 14.92 17.12
C ALA A 72 -13.31 16.34 16.53
N ILE A 73 -12.07 16.69 16.16
CA ILE A 73 -11.72 17.99 15.59
C ILE A 73 -12.04 18.06 14.09
N LEU A 74 -11.72 17.01 13.32
CA LEU A 74 -11.70 17.05 11.85
C LEU A 74 -12.90 16.36 11.19
N GLY A 75 -13.58 15.46 11.91
CA GLY A 75 -14.63 14.58 11.40
C GLY A 75 -14.12 13.52 10.42
N ASN A 76 -15.05 12.84 9.74
CA ASN A 76 -14.72 11.90 8.66
C ASN A 76 -14.34 12.69 7.39
N ARG A 77 -13.04 12.82 7.16
CA ARG A 77 -12.45 13.37 5.93
C ARG A 77 -11.54 12.34 5.27
#